data_AF-A0A957E7Q2-F1
#
_entry.id   AF-A0A957E7Q2-F1
#
_cell.length_a   1.000
_cell.length_b   1.000
_cell.length_c   1.000
_cell.angle_alpha   90.00
_cell.angle_beta   90.00
_cell.angle_gamma   90.00
#
_symmetry.space_group_name_H-M   'P 1'
#
loop_
_entity.id
_entity.type
_entity.pdbx_description
1 polymer ?
#
loop_
_entity_poly.entity_id
_entity_poly.type
_entity_poly.pdbx_seq_one_letter_code
_entity_poly.pdbx_strand_id
1 'polypeptide(L)'
;MHPLAQKFVLAPESGAILHVDQPLPFVVLDGLGDDGNGRFLIRFMPNQEGNWEYVTRSNVAELDGRSGQFNCGAPSPDNHGPVQVHNTYHFAYADGTAYFPFGTTCYAWTHQGRKLEDQTLATLAQTSFNKLRMCVFPKDYVYNKNEPEHYPYERDAAGTNDFTQFNPAFFHHLERRLADLGCLGIEADLILFHPYDRWGYATMTPEEDFRYLRYVIARLAAFRHVWWSLANEYDFMLDDKPMELWDQFFQLVQE
;
A
#
# COMPACT_ATOMS: atom_id res chain seq x y z
N MET A 1 26.94 6.48 29.76
CA MET A 1 26.33 7.20 28.62
C MET A 1 24.85 6.88 28.65
N HIS A 2 24.01 7.85 29.01
CA HIS A 2 22.55 7.68 28.95
C HIS A 2 22.12 7.67 27.48
N PRO A 3 21.26 6.74 27.02
CA PRO A 3 20.68 6.84 25.69
C PRO A 3 19.74 8.05 25.67
N LEU A 4 19.90 8.92 24.67
CA LEU A 4 19.04 10.07 24.43
C LEU A 4 17.66 9.56 24.00
N ALA A 5 16.66 9.70 24.86
CA ALA A 5 15.25 9.49 24.50
C ALA A 5 14.77 10.64 23.60
N GLN A 6 14.15 10.32 22.47
CA GLN A 6 13.72 11.28 21.43
C GLN A 6 12.21 11.61 21.59
N LYS A 7 11.80 12.88 21.59
CA LYS A 7 10.42 13.36 21.92
C LYS A 7 9.86 14.44 20.95
N PHE A 8 8.52 14.49 20.70
CA PHE A 8 7.86 15.25 19.59
C PHE A 8 6.43 15.83 19.90
N VAL A 9 5.92 16.87 19.15
CA VAL A 9 4.59 17.60 19.25
C VAL A 9 3.99 18.17 17.90
N LEU A 10 2.70 17.95 17.49
CA LEU A 10 2.02 18.39 16.19
C LEU A 10 0.93 19.50 16.30
N ALA A 11 0.49 20.05 15.13
CA ALA A 11 -0.78 20.75 14.88
C ALA A 11 -1.32 20.52 13.41
N PRO A 12 -2.55 20.98 13.02
CA PRO A 12 -3.63 20.21 12.34
C PRO A 12 -3.55 20.22 10.80
N GLU A 13 -4.05 19.23 10.06
CA GLU A 13 -5.47 18.91 9.78
C GLU A 13 -5.67 17.40 9.52
N SER A 14 -6.70 16.80 10.14
CA SER A 14 -7.23 15.44 9.91
C SER A 14 -6.24 14.35 9.46
N GLY A 15 -5.28 14.01 10.31
CA GLY A 15 -4.34 12.93 10.07
C GLY A 15 -3.35 12.84 11.20
N ALA A 16 -3.05 11.62 11.65
CA ALA A 16 -2.00 11.42 12.64
C ALA A 16 -0.63 11.42 11.93
N ILE A 17 0.32 12.23 12.38
CA ILE A 17 1.69 12.35 11.86
C ILE A 17 2.70 12.06 12.99
N LEU A 18 3.73 11.25 12.71
CA LEU A 18 4.85 10.91 13.59
C LEU A 18 6.11 11.70 13.17
N HIS A 19 6.85 12.34 14.09
CA HIS A 19 8.11 13.08 13.77
C HIS A 19 9.29 12.58 14.63
N VAL A 20 10.56 12.72 14.17
CA VAL A 20 11.80 12.47 14.94
C VAL A 20 12.92 13.54 14.71
N ASP A 21 13.80 13.88 15.68
CA ASP A 21 14.88 14.92 15.60
C ASP A 21 16.32 14.32 15.63
N GLN A 22 17.12 14.63 14.58
CA GLN A 22 18.60 14.66 14.41
C GLN A 22 19.43 13.35 14.37
N PRO A 23 20.46 13.22 13.48
CA PRO A 23 20.60 13.70 12.11
C PRO A 23 20.16 12.61 11.10
N LEU A 24 18.94 12.07 11.32
CA LEU A 24 18.00 11.41 10.40
C LEU A 24 18.35 10.03 9.80
N PRO A 25 17.35 9.10 9.71
CA PRO A 25 16.03 9.36 9.10
C PRO A 25 14.83 9.21 10.07
N PHE A 26 13.95 10.21 10.08
CA PHE A 26 12.56 10.02 10.50
C PHE A 26 11.79 9.33 9.37
N VAL A 27 10.70 8.62 9.70
CA VAL A 27 9.69 8.19 8.72
C VAL A 27 8.36 8.82 9.13
N VAL A 28 7.84 9.68 8.28
CA VAL A 28 6.49 10.22 8.41
C VAL A 28 5.54 9.18 7.83
N LEU A 29 4.54 8.81 8.62
CA LEU A 29 3.50 7.87 8.20
C LEU A 29 2.17 8.58 8.37
N ASP A 30 1.44 8.74 7.27
CA ASP A 30 0.07 9.23 7.30
C ASP A 30 -0.82 8.13 7.89
N GLY A 31 -1.39 8.35 9.07
CA GLY A 31 -2.50 7.52 9.57
C GLY A 31 -3.80 8.05 8.98
N LEU A 32 -4.34 7.39 7.95
CA LEU A 32 -5.58 7.82 7.30
C LEU A 32 -6.75 6.90 7.60
N GLY A 33 -7.84 7.52 8.07
CA GLY A 33 -9.17 6.93 8.13
C GLY A 33 -9.36 5.87 9.20
N ASP A 34 -10.63 5.63 9.52
CA ASP A 34 -11.06 4.51 10.37
C ASP A 34 -10.76 3.18 9.64
N ASP A 35 -10.07 2.27 10.32
CA ASP A 35 -9.83 0.87 9.94
C ASP A 35 -11.08 -0.01 10.14
N GLY A 36 -12.18 0.62 10.56
CA GLY A 36 -13.46 0.06 10.92
C GLY A 36 -13.68 0.09 12.42
N ASN A 37 -14.90 0.44 12.84
CA ASN A 37 -15.34 0.47 14.24
C ASN A 37 -14.56 1.46 15.12
N GLY A 38 -14.15 2.61 14.59
CA GLY A 38 -13.42 3.65 15.32
C GLY A 38 -11.98 3.29 15.64
N ARG A 39 -11.37 2.38 14.88
CA ARG A 39 -10.00 1.90 15.09
C ARG A 39 -9.05 2.62 14.13
N PHE A 40 -7.98 3.20 14.65
CA PHE A 40 -6.94 3.84 13.83
C PHE A 40 -5.63 3.05 13.95
N LEU A 41 -4.95 2.85 12.83
CA LEU A 41 -3.69 2.09 12.75
C LEU A 41 -2.57 2.93 12.15
N ILE A 42 -1.37 2.74 12.68
CA ILE A 42 -0.11 3.24 12.11
C ILE A 42 0.76 2.01 11.84
N ARG A 43 1.31 1.91 10.62
CA ARG A 43 2.14 0.77 10.20
C ARG A 43 3.54 1.26 9.87
N PHE A 44 4.54 0.61 10.44
CA PHE A 44 5.94 1.00 10.27
C PHE A 44 6.80 -0.24 9.98
N MET A 45 7.67 -0.14 8.98
CA MET A 45 8.66 -1.16 8.67
C MET A 45 10.05 -0.64 9.09
N PRO A 46 10.56 -1.04 10.27
CA PRO A 46 11.90 -0.64 10.69
C PRO A 46 12.96 -1.19 9.74
N ASN A 47 13.97 -0.39 9.43
CA ASN A 47 15.07 -0.75 8.54
C ASN A 47 16.39 -1.06 9.28
N GLN A 48 16.37 -1.00 10.61
CA GLN A 48 17.54 -1.23 11.47
C GLN A 48 17.13 -1.95 12.76
N GLU A 49 17.96 -2.91 13.16
CA GLU A 49 17.84 -3.59 14.44
C GLU A 49 18.07 -2.60 15.60
N GLY A 50 17.40 -2.83 16.73
CA GLY A 50 17.58 -2.02 17.93
C GLY A 50 16.28 -1.59 18.57
N ASN A 51 16.39 -0.74 19.59
CA ASN A 51 15.24 -0.19 20.29
C ASN A 51 14.75 1.07 19.57
N TRP A 52 13.45 1.09 19.30
CA TRP A 52 12.73 2.18 18.69
C TRP A 52 11.76 2.76 19.71
N GLU A 53 11.65 4.08 19.74
CA GLU A 53 10.63 4.83 20.47
C GLU A 53 9.73 5.53 19.46
N TYR A 54 8.45 5.69 19.79
CA TYR A 54 7.50 6.41 18.94
C TYR A 54 6.69 7.41 19.77
N VAL A 55 6.27 8.49 19.12
CA VAL A 55 5.29 9.45 19.62
C VAL A 55 4.31 9.75 18.49
N THR A 56 3.05 9.38 18.67
CA THR A 56 1.97 9.76 17.77
C THR A 56 1.71 11.24 17.91
N ARG A 57 1.24 11.83 16.83
CA ARG A 57 0.65 13.13 16.95
C ARG A 57 -0.58 13.20 16.02
N SER A 58 -1.66 13.89 16.41
CA SER A 58 -2.96 13.79 15.76
C SER A 58 -3.81 15.05 15.99
N ASN A 59 -4.73 15.35 15.09
CA ASN A 59 -5.78 16.34 15.33
C ASN A 59 -6.90 15.84 16.26
N VAL A 60 -6.93 14.54 16.57
CA VAL A 60 -7.83 13.93 17.57
C VAL A 60 -7.08 13.84 18.88
N ALA A 61 -7.57 14.53 19.91
CA ALA A 61 -6.87 14.70 21.18
C ALA A 61 -6.56 13.36 21.87
N GLU A 62 -7.44 12.36 21.75
CA GLU A 62 -7.25 11.04 22.34
C GLU A 62 -6.15 10.20 21.66
N LEU A 63 -5.77 10.57 20.44
CA LEU A 63 -4.75 9.92 19.61
C LEU A 63 -3.44 10.72 19.57
N ASP A 64 -3.44 11.98 19.99
CA ASP A 64 -2.27 12.86 20.01
C ASP A 64 -1.34 12.57 21.20
N GLY A 65 -0.03 12.71 20.98
CA GLY A 65 0.98 12.59 22.03
C GLY A 65 1.11 11.21 22.68
N ARG A 66 0.56 10.14 22.07
CA ARG A 66 0.72 8.77 22.59
C ARG A 66 2.13 8.31 22.30
N SER A 67 2.80 7.71 23.28
CA SER A 67 4.15 7.20 23.09
C SER A 67 4.29 5.73 23.46
N GLY A 68 5.34 5.11 22.93
CA GLY A 68 5.69 3.73 23.25
C GLY A 68 7.06 3.38 22.72
N GLN A 69 7.44 2.12 22.90
CA GLN A 69 8.73 1.60 22.45
C GLN A 69 8.57 0.16 21.97
N PHE A 70 9.43 -0.27 21.05
CA PHE A 70 9.54 -1.65 20.59
C PHE A 70 10.98 -1.97 20.22
N ASN A 71 11.31 -3.26 20.19
CA ASN A 71 12.62 -3.74 19.72
C ASN A 71 12.46 -4.37 18.34
N CYS A 72 13.27 -3.90 17.39
CA CYS A 72 13.46 -4.55 16.09
C CYS A 72 14.60 -5.56 16.22
N GLY A 73 14.28 -6.85 16.12
CA GLY A 73 15.27 -7.92 16.08
C GLY A 73 15.79 -8.17 14.66
N ALA A 74 16.74 -9.09 14.54
CA ALA A 74 17.26 -9.55 13.26
C ALA A 74 16.14 -10.14 12.36
N PRO A 75 16.24 -9.98 11.03
CA PRO A 75 15.30 -10.61 10.11
C PRO A 75 15.37 -12.15 10.21
N SER A 76 14.27 -12.82 9.87
CA SER A 76 14.26 -14.27 9.68
C SER A 76 15.14 -14.66 8.47
N PRO A 77 15.64 -15.91 8.38
CA PRO A 77 16.54 -16.34 7.29
C PRO A 77 16.05 -16.04 5.87
N ASP A 78 14.74 -16.17 5.62
CA ASP A 78 14.12 -15.94 4.30
C ASP A 78 13.55 -14.50 4.14
N ASN A 79 13.87 -13.60 5.06
CA ASN A 79 13.45 -12.19 4.97
C ASN A 79 14.62 -11.31 4.55
N HIS A 80 14.70 -11.05 3.25
CA HIS A 80 15.76 -10.25 2.64
C HIS A 80 15.48 -8.73 2.65
N GLY A 81 14.33 -8.30 3.18
CA GLY A 81 13.86 -6.91 3.10
C GLY A 81 13.28 -6.56 1.72
N PRO A 82 13.00 -5.26 1.44
CA PRO A 82 12.44 -4.82 0.16
C PRO A 82 13.45 -4.92 -0.99
N VAL A 83 12.95 -5.12 -2.21
CA VAL A 83 13.76 -5.02 -3.44
C VAL A 83 14.07 -3.56 -3.77
N GLN A 84 15.31 -3.29 -4.16
CA GLN A 84 15.81 -1.96 -4.53
C GLN A 84 16.59 -2.02 -5.85
N VAL A 85 16.72 -0.87 -6.51
CA VAL A 85 17.66 -0.71 -7.62
C VAL A 85 19.07 -0.91 -7.08
N HIS A 86 19.82 -1.82 -7.70
CA HIS A 86 21.20 -2.12 -7.36
C HIS A 86 22.12 -1.66 -8.51
N ASN A 87 23.04 -0.75 -8.18
CA ASN A 87 23.89 -0.03 -9.14
C ASN A 87 23.08 0.83 -10.13
N THR A 88 22.87 0.33 -11.35
CA THR A 88 22.25 1.10 -12.45
C THR A 88 21.18 0.31 -13.18
N TYR A 89 21.35 -1.01 -13.35
CA TYR A 89 20.50 -1.84 -14.22
C TYR A 89 20.02 -3.15 -13.56
N HIS A 90 20.30 -3.35 -12.28
CA HIS A 90 19.99 -4.59 -11.57
C HIS A 90 19.14 -4.31 -10.34
N PHE A 91 18.67 -5.38 -9.71
CA PHE A 91 17.94 -5.32 -8.45
C PHE A 91 18.61 -6.22 -7.42
N ALA A 92 18.53 -5.81 -6.17
CA ALA A 92 18.88 -6.63 -5.03
C ALA A 92 17.87 -6.37 -3.91
N TYR A 93 17.68 -7.35 -3.04
CA TYR A 93 17.01 -7.13 -1.77
C TYR A 93 17.87 -6.24 -0.85
N ALA A 94 17.28 -5.70 0.21
CA ALA A 94 17.94 -4.81 1.14
C ALA A 94 19.16 -5.43 1.86
N ASP A 95 19.21 -6.77 1.98
CA ASP A 95 20.37 -7.50 2.51
C ASP A 95 21.49 -7.73 1.48
N GLY A 96 21.32 -7.29 0.23
CA GLY A 96 22.28 -7.46 -0.87
C GLY A 96 22.08 -8.72 -1.71
N THR A 97 21.11 -9.58 -1.37
CA THR A 97 20.77 -10.76 -2.17
C THR A 97 20.27 -10.35 -3.56
N ALA A 98 20.85 -10.90 -4.62
CA ALA A 98 20.47 -10.55 -5.99
C ALA A 98 19.01 -10.90 -6.28
N TYR A 99 18.30 -10.00 -6.95
CA TYR A 99 16.91 -10.21 -7.38
C TYR A 99 16.77 -10.08 -8.89
N PHE A 100 16.15 -11.09 -9.51
CA PHE A 100 15.84 -11.10 -10.93
C PHE A 100 14.31 -11.24 -11.09
N PRO A 101 13.59 -10.25 -11.64
CA PRO A 101 12.15 -10.31 -11.75
C PRO A 101 11.72 -11.29 -12.85
N PHE A 102 11.23 -12.45 -12.45
CA PHE A 102 10.52 -13.40 -13.30
C PHE A 102 9.03 -13.27 -13.00
N GLY A 103 8.39 -12.34 -13.70
CA GLY A 103 7.02 -11.94 -13.43
C GLY A 103 5.96 -12.75 -14.17
N THR A 104 4.75 -12.76 -13.61
CA THR A 104 3.51 -13.15 -14.31
C THR A 104 2.41 -12.11 -14.09
N THR A 105 1.23 -12.33 -14.67
CA THR A 105 0.13 -11.37 -14.67
C THR A 105 -1.17 -12.03 -14.20
N CYS A 106 -1.77 -11.48 -13.15
CA CYS A 106 -3.13 -11.83 -12.73
C CYS A 106 -3.86 -10.57 -12.27
N TYR A 107 -4.17 -9.66 -13.21
CA TYR A 107 -4.64 -8.30 -12.90
C TYR A 107 -5.70 -8.20 -11.80
N ALA A 108 -6.77 -8.98 -11.85
CA ALA A 108 -7.91 -8.82 -10.94
C ALA A 108 -8.14 -10.04 -10.04
N TRP A 109 -7.08 -10.79 -9.71
CA TRP A 109 -7.19 -12.07 -9.02
C TRP A 109 -7.85 -11.94 -7.64
N THR A 110 -7.59 -10.84 -6.92
CA THR A 110 -8.20 -10.45 -5.62
C THR A 110 -9.67 -10.04 -5.71
N HIS A 111 -10.28 -10.14 -6.89
CA HIS A 111 -11.69 -9.82 -7.13
C HIS A 111 -12.45 -10.98 -7.77
N GLN A 112 -11.87 -12.18 -7.80
CA GLN A 112 -12.48 -13.37 -8.40
C GLN A 112 -13.24 -14.22 -7.37
N GLY A 113 -13.24 -13.81 -6.10
CA GLY A 113 -13.84 -14.53 -5.00
C GLY A 113 -12.94 -15.65 -4.49
N ARG A 114 -13.16 -16.01 -3.22
CA ARG A 114 -12.24 -16.85 -2.45
C ARG A 114 -11.78 -18.13 -3.14
N LYS A 115 -12.68 -18.86 -3.81
CA LYS A 115 -12.33 -20.14 -4.46
C LYS A 115 -11.27 -19.96 -5.56
N LEU A 116 -11.41 -18.94 -6.40
CA LEU A 116 -10.47 -18.68 -7.50
C LEU A 116 -9.18 -18.03 -7.00
N GLU A 117 -9.26 -17.19 -5.97
CA GLU A 117 -8.07 -16.65 -5.30
C GLU A 117 -7.22 -17.77 -4.67
N ASP A 118 -7.85 -18.69 -3.93
CA ASP A 118 -7.15 -19.82 -3.30
C ASP A 118 -6.55 -20.77 -4.36
N GLN A 119 -7.25 -20.97 -5.49
CA GLN A 119 -6.69 -21.69 -6.64
C GLN A 119 -5.50 -20.95 -7.28
N THR A 120 -5.56 -19.62 -7.36
CA THR A 120 -4.48 -18.78 -7.89
C THR A 120 -3.23 -18.93 -7.02
N LEU A 121 -3.37 -18.83 -5.70
CA LEU A 121 -2.26 -19.04 -4.76
C LEU A 121 -1.67 -20.44 -4.84
N ALA A 122 -2.53 -21.47 -4.90
CA ALA A 122 -2.09 -22.86 -5.05
C ALA A 122 -1.34 -23.10 -6.38
N THR A 123 -1.72 -22.38 -7.43
CA THR A 123 -1.04 -22.42 -8.74
C THR A 123 0.31 -21.71 -8.66
N LEU A 124 0.33 -20.48 -8.14
CA LEU A 124 1.56 -19.68 -8.00
C LEU A 124 2.63 -20.40 -7.17
N ALA A 125 2.23 -21.09 -6.10
CA ALA A 125 3.13 -21.91 -5.27
C ALA A 125 3.83 -23.06 -6.02
N GLN A 126 3.31 -23.45 -7.20
CA GLN A 126 3.90 -24.48 -8.06
C GLN A 126 4.70 -23.90 -9.23
N THR A 127 4.80 -22.57 -9.33
CA THR A 127 5.56 -21.88 -10.37
C THR A 127 6.89 -21.34 -9.84
N SER A 128 7.71 -20.78 -10.74
CA SER A 128 8.94 -20.06 -10.39
C SER A 128 8.78 -18.54 -10.52
N PHE A 129 7.55 -18.04 -10.64
CA PHE A 129 7.33 -16.60 -10.69
C PHE A 129 7.57 -15.98 -9.32
N ASN A 130 8.32 -14.89 -9.29
CA ASN A 130 8.64 -14.14 -8.07
C ASN A 130 8.14 -12.69 -8.11
N LYS A 131 7.37 -12.32 -9.15
CA LYS A 131 6.65 -11.05 -9.23
C LYS A 131 5.28 -11.26 -9.85
N LEU A 132 4.26 -10.58 -9.32
CA LEU A 132 2.90 -10.65 -9.84
C LEU A 132 2.35 -9.26 -10.11
N ARG A 133 1.96 -9.00 -11.37
CA ARG A 133 1.22 -7.79 -11.75
C ARG A 133 -0.25 -7.91 -11.42
N MET A 134 -0.75 -7.03 -10.56
CA MET A 134 -2.09 -7.04 -10.00
C MET A 134 -2.63 -5.62 -9.78
N CYS A 135 -3.95 -5.44 -9.87
CA CYS A 135 -4.65 -4.17 -9.65
C CYS A 135 -5.13 -4.07 -8.20
N VAL A 136 -5.09 -2.86 -7.65
CA VAL A 136 -5.85 -2.55 -6.43
C VAL A 136 -7.33 -2.60 -6.74
N PHE A 137 -7.78 -1.82 -7.74
CA PHE A 137 -9.17 -1.73 -8.12
C PHE A 137 -9.65 -2.96 -8.93
N PRO A 138 -10.96 -3.27 -8.86
CA PRO A 138 -11.55 -4.32 -9.69
C PRO A 138 -11.46 -3.96 -11.18
N LYS A 139 -11.40 -4.99 -12.04
CA LYS A 139 -11.22 -4.86 -13.49
C LYS A 139 -12.51 -5.25 -14.24
N ASP A 140 -13.09 -4.33 -15.00
CA ASP A 140 -14.08 -4.66 -16.03
C ASP A 140 -13.41 -4.72 -17.41
N TYR A 141 -13.51 -5.88 -18.08
CA TYR A 141 -12.95 -6.09 -19.41
C TYR A 141 -13.62 -7.25 -20.13
N VAL A 142 -13.27 -7.48 -21.41
CA VAL A 142 -13.70 -8.70 -22.10
C VAL A 142 -13.20 -9.92 -21.30
N TYR A 143 -14.11 -10.86 -21.00
CA TYR A 143 -13.89 -12.04 -20.13
C TYR A 143 -13.67 -11.79 -18.63
N ASN A 144 -13.80 -10.54 -18.17
CA ASN A 144 -13.85 -10.22 -16.73
C ASN A 144 -15.01 -9.27 -16.45
N LYS A 145 -16.13 -9.83 -15.97
CA LYS A 145 -17.38 -9.11 -15.68
C LYS A 145 -17.92 -9.37 -14.28
N ASN A 146 -17.15 -10.09 -13.46
CA ASN A 146 -17.52 -10.44 -12.09
C ASN A 146 -17.61 -9.17 -11.25
N GLU A 147 -18.63 -9.09 -10.39
CA GLU A 147 -18.63 -8.07 -9.33
C GLU A 147 -17.63 -8.48 -8.24
N PRO A 148 -16.88 -7.52 -7.67
CA PRO A 148 -16.01 -7.81 -6.54
C PRO A 148 -16.83 -8.11 -5.28
N GLU A 149 -16.30 -8.95 -4.38
CA GLU A 149 -16.93 -9.25 -3.09
C GLU A 149 -16.99 -8.01 -2.17
N HIS A 150 -15.99 -7.13 -2.28
CA HIS A 150 -15.90 -5.86 -1.57
C HIS A 150 -15.58 -4.75 -2.56
N TYR A 151 -16.16 -3.57 -2.37
CA TYR A 151 -15.82 -2.35 -3.10
C TYR A 151 -14.89 -1.48 -2.24
N PRO A 152 -13.97 -0.71 -2.85
CA PRO A 152 -13.02 0.14 -2.11
C PRO A 152 -13.67 1.28 -1.32
N TYR A 153 -14.87 1.69 -1.69
CA TYR A 153 -15.63 2.74 -1.02
C TYR A 153 -16.96 2.21 -0.52
N GLU A 154 -17.49 2.86 0.51
CA GLU A 154 -18.89 2.69 0.87
C GLU A 154 -19.78 3.12 -0.30
N ARG A 155 -20.92 2.45 -0.45
CA ARG A 155 -21.86 2.70 -1.56
C ARG A 155 -23.26 2.96 -1.03
N ASP A 156 -23.96 3.89 -1.66
CA ASP A 156 -25.36 4.15 -1.36
C ASP A 156 -26.28 3.00 -1.84
N ALA A 157 -27.57 3.10 -1.55
CA ALA A 157 -28.56 2.10 -1.96
C ALA A 157 -28.72 1.97 -3.49
N ALA A 158 -28.30 2.98 -4.27
CA ALA A 158 -28.28 2.95 -5.73
C ALA A 158 -26.97 2.36 -6.29
N GLY A 159 -25.98 2.10 -5.45
CA GLY A 159 -24.67 1.61 -5.84
C GLY A 159 -23.69 2.72 -6.26
N THR A 160 -23.95 3.98 -5.92
CA THR A 160 -23.00 5.08 -6.14
C THR A 160 -21.91 5.02 -5.07
N ASN A 161 -20.64 5.18 -5.44
CA ASN A 161 -19.56 5.29 -4.45
C ASN A 161 -19.67 6.61 -3.67
N ASP A 162 -19.46 6.54 -2.35
CA ASP A 162 -19.08 7.68 -1.55
C ASP A 162 -17.55 7.74 -1.49
N PHE A 163 -16.94 8.51 -2.40
CA PHE A 163 -15.48 8.64 -2.48
C PHE A 163 -14.84 9.31 -1.25
N THR A 164 -15.65 9.80 -0.31
CA THR A 164 -15.16 10.33 0.97
C THR A 164 -14.98 9.24 2.03
N GLN A 165 -15.60 8.07 1.85
CA GLN A 165 -15.63 6.97 2.82
C GLN A 165 -15.11 5.67 2.21
N PHE A 166 -13.89 5.27 2.59
CA PHE A 166 -13.34 3.96 2.25
C PHE A 166 -14.09 2.83 2.98
N ASN A 167 -14.17 1.67 2.34
CA ASN A 167 -14.65 0.44 2.97
C ASN A 167 -13.45 -0.40 3.47
N PRO A 168 -13.21 -0.50 4.79
CA PRO A 168 -12.05 -1.20 5.32
C PRO A 168 -12.01 -2.69 4.97
N ALA A 169 -13.16 -3.34 4.75
CA ALA A 169 -13.20 -4.77 4.43
C ALA A 169 -12.49 -5.09 3.10
N PHE A 170 -12.56 -4.17 2.13
CA PHE A 170 -11.83 -4.28 0.87
C PHE A 170 -10.32 -4.30 1.09
N PHE A 171 -9.82 -3.34 1.86
CA PHE A 171 -8.37 -3.21 2.08
C PHE A 171 -7.84 -4.31 3.00
N HIS A 172 -8.62 -4.75 4.00
CA HIS A 172 -8.29 -5.93 4.81
C HIS A 172 -8.16 -7.19 3.96
N HIS A 173 -9.05 -7.37 2.99
CA HIS A 173 -8.95 -8.47 2.04
C HIS A 173 -7.68 -8.36 1.19
N LEU A 174 -7.41 -7.18 0.60
CA LEU A 174 -6.21 -6.95 -0.21
C LEU A 174 -4.93 -7.21 0.59
N GLU A 175 -4.83 -6.70 1.81
CA GLU A 175 -3.70 -6.89 2.73
C GLU A 175 -3.45 -8.37 3.03
N ARG A 176 -4.50 -9.14 3.26
CA ARG A 176 -4.39 -10.59 3.44
C ARG A 176 -3.81 -11.25 2.18
N ARG A 177 -4.29 -10.88 0.99
CA ARG A 177 -3.79 -11.44 -0.27
C ARG A 177 -2.37 -11.00 -0.61
N LEU A 178 -1.97 -9.79 -0.22
CA LEU A 178 -0.58 -9.35 -0.28
C LEU A 178 0.28 -10.16 0.69
N ALA A 179 -0.17 -10.38 1.92
CA ALA A 179 0.55 -11.23 2.87
C ALA A 179 0.72 -12.67 2.35
N ASP A 180 -0.32 -13.25 1.73
CA ASP A 180 -0.25 -14.55 1.09
C ASP A 180 0.85 -14.61 0.01
N LEU A 181 0.95 -13.58 -0.87
CA LEU A 181 2.03 -13.48 -1.86
C LEU A 181 3.41 -13.35 -1.22
N GLY A 182 3.53 -12.57 -0.14
CA GLY A 182 4.77 -12.40 0.60
C GLY A 182 5.25 -13.72 1.23
N CYS A 183 4.33 -14.57 1.71
CA CYS A 183 4.64 -15.91 2.19
C CYS A 183 5.12 -16.86 1.09
N LEU A 184 4.76 -16.60 -0.17
CA LEU A 184 5.24 -17.34 -1.35
C LEU A 184 6.56 -16.79 -1.90
N GLY A 185 7.10 -15.70 -1.33
CA GLY A 185 8.29 -15.02 -1.87
C GLY A 185 8.01 -14.31 -3.21
N ILE A 186 6.78 -13.83 -3.41
CA ILE A 186 6.36 -13.14 -4.63
C ILE A 186 6.19 -11.64 -4.36
N GLU A 187 6.91 -10.82 -5.12
CA GLU A 187 6.75 -9.37 -5.13
C GLU A 187 5.41 -8.97 -5.76
N ALA A 188 4.63 -8.14 -5.06
CA ALA A 188 3.37 -7.60 -5.55
C ALA A 188 3.62 -6.33 -6.37
N ASP A 189 3.52 -6.43 -7.70
CA ASP A 189 3.53 -5.28 -8.61
C ASP A 189 2.14 -4.65 -8.66
N LEU A 190 1.91 -3.72 -7.74
CA LEU A 190 0.60 -3.21 -7.40
C LEU A 190 0.25 -1.99 -8.28
N ILE A 191 -0.67 -2.21 -9.20
CA ILE A 191 -1.23 -1.19 -10.09
C ILE A 191 -2.24 -0.34 -9.31
N LEU A 192 -1.90 0.95 -9.12
CA LEU A 192 -2.72 1.90 -8.37
C LEU A 192 -3.92 2.39 -9.18
N PHE A 193 -3.76 2.59 -10.50
CA PHE A 193 -4.82 3.04 -11.40
C PHE A 193 -4.84 2.26 -12.73
N HIS A 194 -5.99 2.13 -13.37
CA HIS A 194 -6.10 1.51 -14.69
C HIS A 194 -7.42 1.90 -15.39
N PRO A 195 -7.50 1.82 -16.73
CA PRO A 195 -8.69 2.21 -17.49
C PRO A 195 -9.82 1.15 -17.48
N TYR A 196 -9.59 -0.01 -16.89
CA TYR A 196 -10.51 -1.16 -16.94
C TYR A 196 -11.66 -1.06 -15.93
N ASP A 197 -12.55 -0.10 -16.14
CA ASP A 197 -13.46 0.31 -15.09
C ASP A 197 -14.89 0.54 -15.60
N ARG A 198 -15.85 0.26 -14.71
CA ARG A 198 -17.27 0.62 -14.87
C ARG A 198 -17.87 1.23 -13.60
N TRP A 199 -17.08 1.36 -12.54
CA TRP A 199 -17.51 1.79 -11.22
C TRP A 199 -17.13 3.26 -10.93
N GLY A 200 -16.33 3.90 -11.80
CA GLY A 200 -15.97 5.32 -11.70
C GLY A 200 -14.64 5.58 -10.99
N TYR A 201 -13.84 4.54 -10.73
CA TYR A 201 -12.50 4.66 -10.13
C TYR A 201 -11.48 5.25 -11.11
N ALA A 202 -11.64 5.02 -12.41
CA ALA A 202 -10.74 5.57 -13.43
C ALA A 202 -10.93 7.08 -13.64
N THR A 203 -12.11 7.61 -13.30
CA THR A 203 -12.54 8.99 -13.57
C THR A 203 -12.82 9.79 -12.30
N MET A 204 -12.22 9.38 -11.17
CA MET A 204 -12.27 10.16 -9.93
C MET A 204 -11.66 11.55 -10.14
N THR A 205 -12.14 12.52 -9.39
CA THR A 205 -11.55 13.87 -9.33
C THR A 205 -10.15 13.82 -8.73
N PRO A 206 -9.28 14.82 -8.99
CA PRO A 206 -7.95 14.87 -8.40
C PRO A 206 -7.95 14.78 -6.86
N GLU A 207 -8.91 15.41 -6.18
CA GLU A 207 -9.01 15.34 -4.71
C GLU A 207 -9.25 13.90 -4.22
N GLU A 208 -10.15 13.18 -4.90
CA GLU A 208 -10.47 11.79 -4.60
C GLU A 208 -9.29 10.86 -4.90
N ASP A 209 -8.54 11.10 -5.99
CA ASP A 209 -7.32 10.37 -6.32
C ASP A 209 -6.23 10.56 -5.25
N PHE A 210 -5.98 11.80 -4.82
CA PHE A 210 -4.98 12.08 -3.79
C PHE A 210 -5.39 11.46 -2.45
N ARG A 211 -6.67 11.53 -2.09
CA ARG A 211 -7.19 10.86 -0.89
C ARG A 211 -6.97 9.35 -0.96
N TYR A 212 -7.28 8.74 -2.10
CA TYR A 212 -7.05 7.32 -2.37
C TYR A 212 -5.57 6.94 -2.24
N LEU A 213 -4.69 7.66 -2.92
CA LEU A 213 -3.26 7.38 -2.92
C LEU A 213 -2.69 7.41 -1.52
N ARG A 214 -2.96 8.49 -0.77
CA ARG A 214 -2.47 8.58 0.62
C ARG A 214 -3.00 7.43 1.47
N TYR A 215 -4.28 7.08 1.33
CA TYR A 215 -4.88 5.98 2.09
C TYR A 215 -4.25 4.62 1.75
N VAL A 216 -4.02 4.33 0.46
CA VAL A 216 -3.38 3.08 0.03
C VAL A 216 -1.91 3.01 0.47
N ILE A 217 -1.15 4.09 0.33
CA ILE A 217 0.24 4.17 0.76
C ILE A 217 0.34 3.96 2.28
N ALA A 218 -0.46 4.68 3.07
CA ALA A 218 -0.56 4.54 4.52
C ALA A 218 -0.77 3.08 4.97
N ARG A 219 -1.58 2.34 4.23
CA ARG A 219 -1.90 0.95 4.54
C ARG A 219 -0.80 -0.02 4.08
N LEU A 220 -0.26 0.17 2.88
CA LEU A 220 0.50 -0.87 2.21
C LEU A 220 2.01 -0.62 2.16
N ALA A 221 2.50 0.59 2.45
CA ALA A 221 3.94 0.92 2.37
C ALA A 221 4.82 0.12 3.35
N ALA A 222 4.24 -0.42 4.43
CA ALA A 222 4.94 -1.30 5.37
C ALA A 222 5.10 -2.75 4.87
N PHE A 223 4.47 -3.12 3.74
CA PHE A 223 4.64 -4.43 3.12
C PHE A 223 5.91 -4.39 2.25
N ARG A 224 6.98 -5.02 2.75
CA ARG A 224 8.32 -4.99 2.11
C ARG A 224 8.35 -5.42 0.64
N HIS A 225 7.42 -6.27 0.22
CA HIS A 225 7.38 -6.89 -1.11
C HIS A 225 6.39 -6.19 -2.06
N VAL A 226 5.95 -4.97 -1.73
CA VAL A 226 5.08 -4.14 -2.59
C VAL A 226 5.91 -3.24 -3.49
N TRP A 227 5.56 -3.23 -4.77
CA TRP A 227 6.09 -2.30 -5.78
C TRP A 227 4.93 -1.44 -6.27
N TRP A 228 5.17 -0.14 -6.39
CA TRP A 228 4.18 0.79 -6.90
C TRP A 228 4.25 0.86 -8.43
N SER A 229 3.21 0.39 -9.10
CA SER A 229 2.97 0.69 -10.52
C SER A 229 1.87 1.73 -10.57
N LEU A 230 2.19 2.99 -10.89
CA LEU A 230 1.18 4.06 -10.90
C LEU A 230 -0.03 3.68 -11.74
N ALA A 231 0.21 3.09 -12.91
CA ALA A 231 -0.86 2.61 -13.74
C ALA A 231 -0.51 1.42 -14.62
N ASN A 232 -1.56 0.81 -15.16
CA ASN A 232 -1.51 0.03 -16.39
C ASN A 232 -2.22 0.82 -17.49
N GLU A 233 -1.62 0.96 -18.68
CA GLU A 233 -2.18 1.72 -19.83
C GLU A 233 -2.65 3.13 -19.42
N TYR A 234 -1.75 3.91 -18.80
CA TYR A 234 -2.04 5.25 -18.28
C TYR A 234 -2.55 6.21 -19.37
N ASP A 235 -2.11 6.00 -20.60
CA ASP A 235 -2.41 6.79 -21.78
C ASP A 235 -3.90 6.75 -22.15
N PHE A 236 -4.63 5.70 -21.75
CA PHE A 236 -6.08 5.61 -21.92
C PHE A 236 -6.87 6.43 -20.89
N MET A 237 -6.22 7.00 -19.89
CA MET A 237 -6.86 7.82 -18.85
C MET A 237 -6.51 9.31 -19.00
N LEU A 238 -5.83 9.74 -20.06
CA LEU A 238 -5.31 11.11 -20.18
C LEU A 238 -6.39 12.19 -20.25
N ASP A 239 -7.62 11.85 -20.65
CA ASP A 239 -8.74 12.80 -20.69
C ASP A 239 -9.18 13.19 -19.27
N ASP A 240 -9.14 12.25 -18.31
CA ASP A 240 -9.50 12.48 -16.91
C ASP A 240 -8.28 12.79 -16.03
N LYS A 241 -7.12 12.22 -16.38
CA LYS A 241 -5.85 12.28 -15.63
C LYS A 241 -4.72 12.72 -16.57
N PRO A 242 -4.55 14.03 -16.81
CA PRO A 242 -3.51 14.54 -17.69
C PRO A 242 -2.11 14.31 -17.11
N MET A 243 -1.07 14.47 -17.92
CA MET A 243 0.32 14.18 -17.52
C MET A 243 0.77 14.96 -16.28
N GLU A 244 0.34 16.21 -16.13
CA GLU A 244 0.66 17.03 -14.95
C GLU A 244 0.12 16.42 -13.65
N LEU A 245 -1.01 15.71 -13.72
CA LEU A 245 -1.58 15.00 -12.58
C LEU A 245 -0.80 13.71 -12.28
N TRP A 246 -0.39 12.96 -13.32
CA TRP A 246 0.51 11.81 -13.13
C TRP A 246 1.84 12.18 -12.48
N ASP A 247 2.43 13.31 -12.86
CA ASP A 247 3.66 13.81 -12.25
C ASP A 247 3.48 14.09 -10.75
N GLN A 248 2.32 14.65 -10.36
CA GLN A 248 1.98 14.86 -8.94
C GLN A 248 1.76 13.55 -8.19
N PHE A 249 1.17 12.53 -8.84
CA PHE A 249 1.05 11.20 -8.25
C PHE A 249 2.41 10.55 -8.01
N PHE A 250 3.36 10.69 -8.94
CA PHE A 250 4.74 10.23 -8.75
C PHE A 250 5.41 10.89 -7.54
N GLN A 251 5.26 12.22 -7.41
CA GLN A 251 5.79 12.96 -6.27
C GLN A 251 5.20 12.45 -4.95
N LEU A 252 3.87 12.30 -4.88
CA LEU A 252 3.21 11.81 -3.67
C LEU A 252 3.65 10.40 -3.27
N VAL A 253 3.80 9.48 -4.22
CA VAL A 253 4.20 8.08 -3.92
C VAL A 253 5.67 8.00 -3.48
N GLN A 254 6.49 8.98 -3.88
CA GLN A 254 7.91 9.03 -3.53
C GLN A 254 8.18 9.66 -2.15
N GLU A 255 7.35 10.61 -1.73
CA GLU A 255 7.43 11.33 -0.44
C GLU A 255 7.10 10.45 0.77
#